data_AF-A0A085EV36-F1
#
_entry.id   AF-A0A085EV36-F1
#
_cell.length_a   1.000
_cell.length_b   1.000
_cell.length_c   1.000
_cell.angle_alpha   90.00
_cell.angle_beta   90.00
_cell.angle_gamma   90.00
#
_symmetry.space_group_name_H-M   'P 1'
#
loop_
_entity.id
_entity.type
_entity.pdbx_description
1 polymer ?
#
loop_
_entity_poly.entity_id
_entity_poly.type
_entity_poly.pdbx_seq_one_letter_code
_entity_poly.pdbx_strand_id
1 'polypeptide(L)' 'MWLPGDPIPEFVASTAQNPRYTFYTTGGRYVVLSFLGSAGIAAVREVVGYVERRRVLFDDE' A
#
# COMPACT_ATOMS: atom_id res chain seq x y z
N MET A 1 20.46 2.70 -4.72
CA MET A 1 19.59 3.47 -3.81
C MET A 1 18.49 4.05 -4.66
N TRP A 2 17.25 4.05 -4.17
CA TRP A 2 16.08 4.53 -4.90
C TRP A 2 15.89 6.03 -4.63
N LEU A 3 15.72 6.83 -5.68
CA LEU A 3 15.50 8.27 -5.62
C LEU A 3 14.09 8.64 -6.08
N PRO A 4 13.58 9.83 -5.71
CA PRO A 4 12.34 10.34 -6.30
C PRO A 4 12.43 10.35 -7.83
N GLY A 5 11.45 9.73 -8.49
CA GLY A 5 11.42 9.58 -9.95
C GLY A 5 11.92 8.22 -10.46
N ASP A 6 12.62 7.44 -9.62
CA ASP A 6 13.01 6.07 -10.00
C ASP A 6 11.77 5.17 -10.09
N PRO A 7 11.70 4.29 -11.11
CA PRO A 7 10.56 3.42 -11.31
C PRO A 7 10.58 2.28 -10.29
N ILE A 8 9.61 2.25 -9.36
CA ILE A 8 9.44 1.19 -8.35
C ILE A 8 9.63 -0.22 -8.95
N PRO A 9 10.28 -1.18 -8.25
CA PRO A 9 10.59 -2.46 -8.86
C PRO A 9 9.32 -3.28 -9.01
N GLU A 10 9.35 -4.21 -9.96
CA GLU A 10 8.26 -5.15 -10.12
C GLU A 10 8.13 -6.04 -8.88
N PHE A 11 6.91 -6.19 -8.37
CA PHE A 11 6.63 -7.17 -7.34
C PHE A 11 5.23 -7.74 -7.44
N VAL A 12 5.10 -8.95 -6.91
CA VAL A 12 3.84 -9.66 -6.69
C VAL A 12 3.71 -9.94 -5.20
N ALA A 13 2.56 -9.62 -4.63
CA ALA A 13 2.27 -9.85 -3.21
C ALA A 13 0.85 -10.36 -3.02
N SER A 14 0.64 -11.12 -1.94
CA SER A 14 -0.71 -11.47 -1.49
C SER A 14 -1.26 -10.35 -0.62
N THR A 15 -2.49 -9.92 -0.91
CA THR A 15 -3.22 -8.91 -0.14
C THR A 15 -4.56 -9.48 0.33
N ALA A 16 -5.25 -8.74 1.20
CA ALA A 16 -6.56 -9.16 1.71
C ALA A 16 -7.63 -9.32 0.60
N GLN A 17 -7.50 -8.57 -0.51
CA GLN A 17 -8.47 -8.57 -1.61
C GLN A 17 -7.98 -9.32 -2.85
N ASN A 18 -6.66 -9.42 -3.05
CA ASN A 18 -6.07 -10.09 -4.20
C ASN A 18 -4.87 -10.94 -3.74
N PRO A 19 -4.98 -12.29 -3.78
CA PRO A 19 -3.89 -13.17 -3.36
C PRO A 19 -2.67 -13.12 -4.30
N ARG A 20 -2.79 -12.47 -5.46
CA ARG A 20 -1.71 -12.27 -6.44
C ARG A 20 -1.78 -10.85 -7.02
N TYR A 21 -1.64 -9.85 -6.15
CA TYR A 21 -1.55 -8.46 -6.56
C TYR A 21 -0.20 -8.17 -7.22
N THR A 22 -0.22 -7.74 -8.48
CA THR A 22 0.97 -7.29 -9.21
C THR A 22 0.93 -5.77 -9.26
N PHE A 23 1.97 -5.08 -8.77
CA PHE A 23 1.90 -3.62 -8.58
C PHE A 23 1.52 -2.82 -9.84
N TYR A 24 1.91 -3.26 -11.03
CA TYR A 24 1.56 -2.60 -12.29
C TYR A 24 0.08 -2.75 -12.72
N THR A 25 -0.76 -3.49 -11.98
CA THR A 25 -2.18 -3.65 -12.35
C THR A 25 -3.01 -2.39 -12.11
N THR A 26 -2.52 -1.44 -11.30
CA THR A 26 -3.26 -0.25 -10.88
C THR A 26 -3.04 0.94 -11.82
N GLY A 27 -2.63 0.68 -13.07
CA GLY A 27 -2.12 1.64 -14.05
C GLY A 27 -2.89 2.98 -14.08
N GLY A 28 -2.14 4.08 -13.99
CA GLY A 28 -2.67 5.45 -14.05
C GLY A 28 -3.13 6.05 -12.72
N ARG A 29 -3.16 5.27 -11.62
CA ARG A 29 -3.51 5.80 -10.29
C ARG A 29 -2.28 6.15 -9.45
N TYR A 30 -2.42 7.17 -8.62
CA TYR A 30 -1.45 7.45 -7.56
C TYR A 30 -1.63 6.45 -6.43
N VAL A 31 -0.57 5.72 -6.08
CA VAL A 31 -0.58 4.72 -5.01
C VAL A 31 0.37 5.15 -3.90
N VAL A 32 -0.13 5.17 -2.67
CA VAL A 32 0.69 5.32 -1.47
C VAL A 32 1.04 3.93 -0.96
N LEU A 33 2.31 3.54 -1.11
CA LEU A 33 2.82 2.25 -0.61
C LEU A 33 3.63 2.47 0.67
N SER A 34 3.33 1.70 1.73
CA SER A 34 4.03 1.78 3.02
C SER A 34 4.40 0.39 3.51
N PHE A 35 5.65 0.23 3.99
CA PHE A 35 6.15 -1.00 4.60
C PHE A 35 6.16 -0.84 6.12
N LEU A 36 5.16 -1.40 6.80
CA LEU A 36 4.96 -1.19 8.24
C LEU A 36 5.47 -2.36 9.11
N GLY A 37 6.02 -3.41 8.52
CA GLY A 37 6.42 -4.62 9.25
C GLY A 37 5.22 -5.53 9.53
N SER A 38 4.80 -5.64 10.79
CA SER A 38 3.75 -6.59 11.22
C SER A 38 2.54 -5.91 11.87
N ALA A 39 1.33 -6.30 11.45
CA ALA A 39 0.07 -5.88 12.07
C ALA A 39 -0.15 -6.42 13.49
N GLY A 40 0.73 -7.33 13.95
CA GLY A 40 0.79 -7.75 15.36
C GLY A 40 1.37 -6.69 16.30
N ILE A 41 2.08 -5.69 15.76
CA ILE A 41 2.67 -4.60 16.54
C ILE A 41 1.58 -3.54 16.81
N ALA A 42 1.42 -3.13 18.07
CA ALA A 42 0.38 -2.19 18.50
C ALA A 42 0.43 -0.86 17.72
N ALA A 43 1.61 -0.26 17.59
CA ALA A 43 1.79 0.99 16.83
C ALA A 43 1.41 0.85 15.35
N VAL A 44 1.71 -0.29 14.72
CA VAL A 44 1.33 -0.54 13.32
C VAL A 44 -0.19 -0.64 13.19
N ARG A 45 -0.85 -1.30 14.14
CA ARG A 45 -2.31 -1.39 14.18
C ARG A 45 -2.97 -0.02 14.31
N GLU A 46 -2.38 0.88 15.10
CA GLU A 46 -2.85 2.26 15.23
C GLU A 46 -2.72 3.03 13.92
N VAL A 47 -1.58 2.90 13.23
CA VAL A 47 -1.37 3.51 11.90
C VAL A 47 -2.39 3.01 10.89
N VAL A 48 -2.59 1.70 10.81
CA VAL A 48 -3.60 1.10 9.92
C VAL A 48 -4.98 1.65 10.26
N GLY A 49 -5.39 1.64 11.53
CA GLY A 49 -6.67 2.20 11.96
C GLY A 49 -6.82 3.70 11.65
N TYR A 50 -5.73 4.47 11.73
CA TYR A 50 -5.72 5.90 11.38
C TYR A 50 -6.02 6.13 9.90
N VAL A 51 -5.42 5.33 9.01
CA VAL A 51 -5.65 5.36 7.56
C VAL A 51 -7.06 4.89 7.23
N GLU A 52 -7.53 3.80 7.85
CA GLU A 52 -8.89 3.27 7.66
C GLU A 52 -9.98 4.29 8.02
N ARG A 53 -9.80 5.08 9.09
CA ARG A 53 -10.74 6.15 9.43
C ARG A 53 -10.76 7.32 8.45
N ARG A 54 -9.80 7.38 7.52
CA ARG A 54 -9.62 8.46 6.53
C ARG A 54 -9.63 7.92 5.10
N ARG A 55 -10.29 6.78 4.86
CA ARG A 55 -10.40 6.19 3.50
C ARG A 55 -10.98 7.16 2.48
N VAL A 56 -11.81 8.12 2.91
CA VAL A 56 -12.33 9.23 2.08
C VAL A 56 -11.25 10.11 1.42
N LEU A 57 -10.01 10.10 1.92
CA LEU A 57 -8.89 10.80 1.28
C LEU A 57 -8.30 10.04 0.09
N PHE A 58 -8.68 8.79 -0.11
CA PHE A 58 -8.19 7.91 -1.18
C PHE A 58 -9.30 7.70 -2.21
N ASP A 59 -8.89 7.62 -3.47
CA ASP A 59 -9.77 7.31 -4.60
C ASP A 59 -9.86 5.78 -4.77
N ASP A 60 -10.83 5.20 -4.06
CA ASP A 60 -11.09 3.75 -4.03
C ASP A 60 -12.19 3.30 -5.02
N GLU A 61 -12.72 4.20 -5.85
CA GLU A 61 -13.74 3.88 -6.87
C GLU A 61 -13.20 3.04 -8.04
#